data_AF-A0A2J8KMF8-F1
#
_entry.id   AF-A0A2J8KMF8-F1
#
_cell.length_a   1.000
_cell.length_b   1.000
_cell.length_c   1.000
_cell.angle_alpha   90.00
_cell.angle_beta   90.00
_cell.angle_gamma   90.00
#
_symmetry.space_group_name_H-M   'P 1'
#
loop_
_entity.id
_entity.type
_entity.pdbx_description
1 polymer ?
#
loop_
_entity_poly.entity_id
_entity_poly.type
_entity_poly.pdbx_seq_one_letter_code
_entity_poly.pdbx_strand_id
1 'polypeptide(L)'
;MKLEFLQRKFWAATRQCSTVDGPCTQSCEDSDLDCFVIDNNGFILISKRSRETGRFLGEVDGAVLTQLLSMGVFSQVTMYDYQAMCKPSSHHHSAAQPLVSPISAFLTATRWLLQELVLFLLEWSVWGSWYDRGAEAHKHKKQDQLQPCDTEYPVFVYQPAIQEANGIIECGPCQKNLIYINFFVLPKEHLKSHSHPLSDINVHLNWFVLLSERERKGEERTTS
;
A
#
# COMPACT_ATOMS: atom_id res chain seq x y z
N MET A 1 5.18 8.10 -26.39
CA MET A 1 6.16 7.04 -26.73
C MET A 1 5.58 5.69 -26.26
N LYS A 2 5.90 4.54 -26.85
CA LYS A 2 5.36 3.23 -26.37
C LYS A 2 6.30 2.58 -25.34
N LEU A 3 5.75 2.14 -24.21
CA LEU A 3 6.50 1.49 -23.11
C LEU A 3 7.34 0.30 -23.61
N GLU A 4 6.74 -0.57 -24.42
CA GLU A 4 7.36 -1.68 -25.15
C GLU A 4 8.72 -1.35 -25.80
N PHE A 5 8.85 -0.15 -26.36
CA PHE A 5 10.07 0.28 -27.06
C PHE A 5 11.18 0.66 -26.07
N LEU A 6 10.82 1.30 -24.95
CA LEU A 6 11.75 1.63 -23.87
C LEU A 6 12.24 0.35 -23.20
N GLN A 7 11.34 -0.58 -22.88
CA GLN A 7 11.68 -1.87 -22.28
C GLN A 7 12.60 -2.71 -23.18
N ARG A 8 12.33 -2.78 -24.50
CA ARG A 8 13.22 -3.47 -25.46
C ARG A 8 14.60 -2.80 -25.57
N LYS A 9 14.67 -1.46 -25.59
CA LYS A 9 15.96 -0.75 -25.56
C LYS A 9 16.72 -1.00 -24.26
N PHE A 10 16.03 -1.03 -23.13
CA PHE A 10 16.61 -1.30 -21.82
C PHE A 10 17.20 -2.71 -21.73
N TRP A 11 16.45 -3.77 -22.09
CA TRP A 11 16.97 -5.14 -22.12
C TRP A 11 18.11 -5.33 -23.14
N ALA A 12 18.04 -4.66 -24.31
CA ALA A 12 19.15 -4.66 -25.26
C ALA A 12 20.41 -3.95 -24.73
N ALA A 13 20.27 -3.08 -23.73
CA ALA A 13 21.36 -2.36 -23.08
C ALA A 13 21.95 -3.13 -21.88
N THR A 14 21.12 -3.78 -21.06
CA THR A 14 21.59 -4.60 -19.92
C THR A 14 22.33 -5.87 -20.35
N ARG A 15 22.20 -6.29 -21.61
CA ARG A 15 22.96 -7.42 -22.20
C ARG A 15 24.38 -7.05 -22.66
N GLN A 16 24.74 -5.77 -22.73
CA GLN A 16 26.04 -5.33 -23.25
C GLN A 16 26.99 -5.02 -22.09
N CYS A 17 28.15 -5.67 -22.10
CA CYS A 17 29.15 -5.64 -21.05
C CYS A 17 30.56 -5.50 -21.63
N SER A 18 31.52 -5.10 -20.79
CA SER A 18 32.87 -4.77 -21.22
C SER A 18 33.59 -5.92 -21.92
N THR A 19 34.25 -5.64 -23.04
CA THR A 19 35.20 -6.57 -23.67
C THR A 19 36.44 -6.84 -22.81
N VAL A 20 36.61 -6.09 -21.70
CA VAL A 20 37.67 -6.25 -20.70
C VAL A 20 37.35 -7.33 -19.65
N ASP A 21 36.07 -7.52 -19.30
CA ASP A 21 35.65 -8.35 -18.16
C ASP A 21 35.26 -9.80 -18.55
N GLY A 22 35.29 -10.12 -19.85
CA GLY A 22 34.88 -11.42 -20.38
C GLY A 22 33.38 -11.50 -20.74
N PRO A 23 32.87 -12.71 -21.06
CA PRO A 23 31.45 -12.88 -21.40
C PRO A 23 30.58 -12.63 -20.16
N CYS A 24 29.58 -11.75 -20.29
CA CYS A 24 28.70 -11.39 -19.18
C CYS A 24 27.89 -12.61 -18.71
N THR A 25 28.15 -13.07 -17.49
CA THR A 25 27.58 -14.30 -16.92
C THR A 25 26.19 -14.11 -16.30
N GLN A 26 25.68 -12.88 -16.27
CA GLN A 26 24.41 -12.52 -15.66
C GLN A 26 23.76 -11.32 -16.35
N SER A 27 22.47 -11.46 -16.66
CA SER A 27 21.60 -10.51 -17.34
C SER A 27 20.29 -10.39 -16.56
N CYS A 28 19.64 -9.22 -16.63
CA CYS A 28 18.29 -9.02 -16.09
C CYS A 28 17.20 -9.94 -16.69
N GLU A 29 17.53 -10.64 -17.76
CA GLU A 29 16.68 -11.65 -18.40
C GLU A 29 16.69 -13.00 -17.65
N ASP A 30 17.79 -13.33 -16.96
CA ASP A 30 17.99 -14.61 -16.25
C ASP A 30 17.07 -14.75 -15.04
N SER A 31 16.60 -15.97 -14.74
CA SER A 31 15.64 -16.23 -13.63
C SER A 31 16.05 -15.66 -12.28
N ASP A 32 17.36 -15.55 -12.05
CA ASP A 32 17.98 -15.29 -10.75
C ASP A 32 18.20 -13.79 -10.50
N LEU A 33 17.79 -12.93 -11.44
CA LEU A 33 17.85 -11.48 -11.36
C LEU A 33 16.48 -10.85 -11.68
N ASP A 34 15.96 -10.11 -10.72
CA ASP A 34 14.91 -9.11 -10.94
C ASP A 34 15.57 -7.74 -11.09
N CYS A 35 15.25 -7.04 -12.17
CA CYS A 35 15.74 -5.69 -12.44
C CYS A 35 14.57 -4.73 -12.60
N PHE A 36 14.61 -3.65 -11.84
CA PHE A 36 13.60 -2.60 -11.84
C PHE A 36 14.20 -1.29 -12.33
N VAL A 37 13.39 -0.54 -13.08
CA VAL A 37 13.63 0.87 -13.39
C VAL A 37 12.61 1.69 -12.64
N ILE A 38 13.07 2.61 -11.79
CA ILE A 38 12.23 3.27 -10.78
C ILE A 38 12.35 4.80 -10.92
N ASP A 39 11.22 5.49 -10.71
CA ASP A 39 11.14 6.96 -10.72
C ASP A 39 11.60 7.60 -9.39
N ASN A 40 11.76 8.93 -9.39
CA ASN A 40 12.15 9.73 -8.22
C ASN A 40 11.19 9.61 -7.01
N ASN A 41 9.96 9.12 -7.22
CA ASN A 41 8.94 8.87 -6.20
C ASN A 41 8.77 7.38 -5.84
N GLY A 42 9.65 6.48 -6.32
CA GLY A 42 9.62 5.06 -5.95
C GLY A 42 8.59 4.21 -6.70
N PHE A 43 8.04 4.71 -7.82
CA PHE A 43 7.15 3.94 -8.71
C PHE A 43 7.94 3.17 -9.77
N ILE A 44 7.54 1.93 -10.04
CA ILE A 44 8.20 1.05 -11.00
C ILE A 44 7.77 1.42 -12.42
N LEU A 45 8.70 1.88 -13.24
CA LEU A 45 8.49 2.28 -14.64
C LEU A 45 8.78 1.14 -15.63
N ILE A 46 9.73 0.25 -15.30
CA ILE A 46 9.99 -1.00 -16.03
C ILE A 46 10.27 -2.10 -15.01
N SER A 47 9.61 -3.25 -15.15
CA SER A 47 9.96 -4.52 -14.51
C SER A 47 10.02 -5.63 -15.57
N LYS A 48 10.65 -6.74 -15.22
CA LYS A 48 10.51 -8.05 -15.88
C LYS A 48 9.07 -8.57 -15.87
N ARG A 49 8.31 -8.31 -14.79
CA ARG A 49 6.91 -8.74 -14.64
C ARG A 49 5.98 -7.55 -14.86
N SER A 50 5.20 -7.58 -15.94
CA SER A 50 4.31 -6.47 -16.36
C SER A 50 3.19 -6.10 -15.37
N ARG A 51 2.96 -6.92 -14.33
CA ARG A 51 2.01 -6.64 -13.23
C ARG A 51 2.58 -5.70 -12.14
N GLU A 52 3.87 -5.40 -12.19
CA GLU A 52 4.55 -4.52 -11.20
C GLU A 52 4.74 -3.10 -11.74
N THR A 53 4.82 -2.95 -13.07
CA THR A 53 4.89 -1.62 -13.70
C THR A 53 3.67 -0.77 -13.32
N GLY A 54 3.92 0.44 -12.83
CA GLY A 54 2.92 1.37 -12.31
C GLY A 54 2.57 1.19 -10.84
N ARG A 55 3.07 0.14 -10.17
CA ARG A 55 2.93 -0.02 -8.71
C ARG A 55 4.08 0.68 -7.97
N PHE A 56 3.85 0.96 -6.69
CA PHE A 56 4.86 1.52 -5.80
C PHE A 56 5.81 0.42 -5.33
N LEU A 57 7.12 0.68 -5.23
CA LEU A 57 8.12 -0.33 -4.88
C LEU A 57 7.79 -1.03 -3.54
N GLY A 58 7.43 -0.27 -2.50
CA GLY A 58 7.08 -0.84 -1.19
C GLY A 58 5.80 -1.68 -1.17
N GLU A 59 4.99 -1.64 -2.23
CA GLU A 59 3.82 -2.49 -2.45
C GLU A 59 4.17 -3.82 -3.18
N VAL A 60 5.40 -3.93 -3.68
CA VAL A 60 5.96 -5.08 -4.41
C VAL A 60 7.01 -5.77 -3.55
N ASP A 61 8.02 -5.04 -3.08
CA ASP A 61 8.95 -5.47 -2.02
C ASP A 61 9.25 -4.32 -1.03
N GLY A 62 8.65 -4.41 0.15
CA GLY A 62 8.85 -3.46 1.25
C GLY A 62 10.20 -3.59 1.96
N ALA A 63 10.86 -4.75 1.90
CA ALA A 63 12.19 -4.92 2.48
C ALA A 63 13.24 -4.18 1.65
N VAL A 64 13.13 -4.25 0.32
CA VAL A 64 14.00 -3.51 -0.61
C VAL A 64 13.83 -2.01 -0.47
N LEU A 65 12.59 -1.51 -0.36
CA LEU A 65 12.34 -0.10 -0.02
C LEU A 65 12.97 0.28 1.33
N THR A 66 12.82 -0.56 2.36
CA THR A 66 13.38 -0.30 3.70
C THR A 66 14.91 -0.22 3.67
N GLN A 67 15.57 -1.05 2.85
CA GLN A 67 17.02 -0.98 2.66
C GLN A 67 17.45 0.25 1.86
N LEU A 68 16.67 0.69 0.87
CA LEU A 68 16.93 1.95 0.15
C LEU A 68 16.76 3.19 1.04
N LEU A 69 15.86 3.14 2.03
CA LEU A 69 15.74 4.16 3.07
C LEU A 69 16.93 4.12 4.04
N SER A 70 17.34 2.93 4.52
CA SER A 70 18.47 2.79 5.46
C SER A 70 19.81 3.21 4.86
N MET A 71 19.99 3.00 3.55
CA MET A 71 21.15 3.48 2.78
C MET A 71 21.07 4.97 2.44
N GLY A 72 19.95 5.67 2.70
CA GLY A 72 19.77 7.09 2.41
C GLY A 72 19.57 7.44 0.93
N VAL A 73 19.19 6.45 0.11
CA VAL A 73 18.93 6.62 -1.33
C VAL A 73 17.57 7.28 -1.56
N PHE A 74 16.58 6.88 -0.78
CA PHE A 74 15.28 7.55 -0.68
C PHE A 74 15.13 8.15 0.72
N SER A 75 14.31 9.18 0.83
CA SER A 75 13.84 9.74 2.09
C SER A 75 12.32 9.67 2.17
N GLN A 76 11.79 9.42 3.36
CA GLN A 76 10.36 9.41 3.66
C GLN A 76 9.96 10.76 4.24
N VAL A 77 8.95 11.41 3.63
CA VAL A 77 8.42 12.71 4.04
C VAL A 77 6.92 12.57 4.25
N THR A 78 6.41 12.97 5.42
CA THR A 78 4.96 13.01 5.66
C THR A 78 4.34 14.22 4.96
N MET A 79 3.40 13.96 4.05
CA MET A 79 2.53 14.96 3.45
C MET A 79 1.22 15.04 4.23
N TYR A 80 0.70 16.26 4.43
CA TYR A 80 -0.54 16.52 5.15
C TYR A 80 -1.59 17.06 4.18
N ASP A 81 -2.79 16.48 4.19
CA ASP A 81 -3.96 16.94 3.45
C ASP A 81 -5.04 17.42 4.45
N TYR A 82 -5.22 18.74 4.51
CA TYR A 82 -6.21 19.42 5.36
C TYR A 82 -7.58 19.59 4.67
N GLN A 83 -7.81 18.90 3.55
CA GLN A 83 -9.04 18.98 2.74
C GLN A 83 -9.68 17.61 2.47
N ALA A 84 -9.18 16.55 3.10
CA ALA A 84 -9.68 15.20 2.95
C ALA A 84 -11.10 15.02 3.53
N MET A 85 -11.82 14.01 3.04
CA MET A 85 -13.20 13.69 3.44
C MET A 85 -13.27 12.28 4.01
N CYS A 86 -13.19 12.17 5.33
CA CYS A 86 -13.22 10.91 6.06
C CYS A 86 -14.66 10.44 6.33
N LYS A 87 -14.81 9.14 6.60
CA LYS A 87 -15.97 8.68 7.39
C LYS A 87 -15.78 9.17 8.84
N PRO A 88 -16.84 9.66 9.51
CA PRO A 88 -16.79 9.94 10.94
C PRO A 88 -16.46 8.65 11.70
N SER A 89 -15.55 8.72 12.66
CA SER A 89 -15.35 7.63 13.62
C SER A 89 -16.65 7.40 14.39
N SER A 90 -17.06 6.14 14.52
CA SER A 90 -18.36 5.76 15.11
C SER A 90 -18.36 5.82 16.64
N HIS A 91 -17.91 6.94 17.21
CA HIS A 91 -18.11 7.26 18.62
C HIS A 91 -19.58 7.59 18.83
N HIS A 92 -20.35 6.59 19.27
CA HIS A 92 -21.79 6.70 19.57
C HIS A 92 -22.06 7.53 20.84
N HIS A 93 -21.68 8.81 20.82
CA HIS A 93 -22.17 9.81 21.75
C HIS A 93 -23.62 10.14 21.41
N SER A 94 -24.53 9.28 21.86
CA SER A 94 -25.98 9.46 21.74
C SER A 94 -26.46 10.62 22.63
N ALA A 95 -26.14 11.85 22.23
CA ALA A 95 -26.63 13.08 22.84
C ALA A 95 -28.12 13.33 22.55
N ALA A 96 -28.71 12.56 21.63
CA ALA A 96 -30.14 12.38 21.58
C ALA A 96 -30.59 11.66 22.86
N GLN A 97 -31.28 12.38 23.75
CA GLN A 97 -32.24 11.73 24.65
C GLN A 97 -33.09 10.78 23.78
N PRO A 98 -33.27 9.51 24.17
CA PRO A 98 -34.08 8.60 23.37
C PRO A 98 -35.47 9.20 23.32
N LEU A 99 -35.87 9.67 22.12
CA LEU A 99 -37.23 10.15 21.87
C LEU A 99 -38.16 9.11 22.45
N VAL A 100 -38.98 9.51 23.43
CA VAL A 100 -39.96 8.65 24.07
C VAL A 100 -40.85 8.16 22.95
N SER A 101 -40.54 6.95 22.47
CA SER A 101 -41.09 6.36 21.26
C SER A 101 -42.60 6.55 21.24
N PRO A 102 -43.24 6.77 20.09
CA PRO A 102 -44.70 6.73 20.00
C PRO A 102 -45.26 5.48 20.67
N ILE A 103 -44.54 4.36 20.60
CA ILE A 103 -44.85 3.11 21.31
C ILE A 103 -44.72 3.27 22.83
N SER A 104 -43.71 3.96 23.38
CA SER A 104 -43.61 4.17 24.85
C SER A 104 -44.54 5.27 25.38
N ALA A 105 -44.85 6.30 24.60
CA ALA A 105 -45.88 7.28 24.93
C ALA A 105 -47.27 6.63 24.91
N PHE A 106 -47.57 5.85 23.87
CA PHE A 106 -48.74 5.00 23.80
C PHE A 106 -48.75 3.95 24.91
N LEU A 107 -47.63 3.28 25.24
CA LEU A 107 -47.53 2.38 26.39
C LEU A 107 -47.67 3.11 27.73
N THR A 108 -47.48 4.42 27.81
CA THR A 108 -47.72 5.18 29.05
C THR A 108 -49.21 5.53 29.16
N ALA A 109 -49.84 5.96 28.06
CA ALA A 109 -51.28 6.17 27.97
C ALA A 109 -52.07 4.86 28.13
N THR A 110 -51.61 3.76 27.52
CA THR A 110 -52.19 2.43 27.71
C THR A 110 -51.76 1.80 29.02
N ARG A 111 -50.62 2.12 29.65
CA ARG A 111 -50.36 1.71 31.04
C ARG A 111 -51.23 2.46 32.04
N TRP A 112 -51.56 3.72 31.79
CA TRP A 112 -52.57 4.44 32.59
C TRP A 112 -53.96 3.85 32.36
N LEU A 113 -54.41 3.69 31.12
CA LEU A 113 -55.68 3.01 30.81
C LEU A 113 -55.70 1.57 31.32
N LEU A 114 -54.58 0.83 31.27
CA LEU A 114 -54.44 -0.51 31.84
C LEU A 114 -54.31 -0.47 33.36
N GLN A 115 -54.08 0.67 34.01
CA GLN A 115 -54.08 0.78 35.46
C GLN A 115 -55.48 1.11 35.98
N GLU A 116 -56.23 1.98 35.29
CA GLU A 116 -57.68 2.11 35.49
C GLU A 116 -58.39 0.79 35.14
N LEU A 117 -58.04 0.16 34.01
CA LEU A 117 -58.56 -1.16 33.61
C LEU A 117 -57.97 -2.30 34.46
N VAL A 118 -56.89 -2.14 35.24
CA VAL A 118 -56.47 -3.15 36.24
C VAL A 118 -57.11 -2.88 37.61
N LEU A 119 -57.64 -1.70 37.88
CA LEU A 119 -58.61 -1.52 38.97
C LEU A 119 -59.95 -2.18 38.57
N PHE A 120 -60.44 -1.90 37.35
CA PHE A 120 -61.65 -2.51 36.78
C PHE A 120 -61.50 -4.02 36.51
N LEU A 121 -60.28 -4.49 36.17
CA LEU A 121 -59.87 -5.90 36.14
C LEU A 121 -59.12 -6.30 37.41
N LEU A 122 -59.37 -5.67 38.55
CA LEU A 122 -59.22 -6.27 39.90
C LEU A 122 -60.61 -6.55 40.45
N GLU A 123 -61.56 -5.64 40.22
CA GLU A 123 -62.99 -5.96 40.24
C GLU A 123 -63.34 -7.14 39.31
N TRP A 124 -62.65 -7.25 38.15
CA TRP A 124 -62.89 -8.30 37.15
C TRP A 124 -61.69 -9.25 36.89
N SER A 125 -60.57 -9.23 37.64
CA SER A 125 -59.68 -10.42 37.72
C SER A 125 -60.10 -11.44 38.78
N VAL A 126 -61.22 -11.16 39.44
CA VAL A 126 -62.28 -12.16 39.72
C VAL A 126 -62.53 -13.07 38.50
N TRP A 127 -62.33 -12.58 37.27
CA TRP A 127 -62.54 -13.31 36.02
C TRP A 127 -61.43 -13.08 34.95
N GLY A 128 -60.16 -13.27 35.31
CA GLY A 128 -59.08 -13.64 34.35
C GLY A 128 -58.85 -12.77 33.08
N SER A 129 -57.90 -13.07 32.20
CA SER A 129 -56.83 -14.05 32.20
C SER A 129 -56.07 -13.91 30.87
N TRP A 130 -54.80 -13.50 30.89
CA TRP A 130 -53.82 -13.66 29.81
C TRP A 130 -54.05 -12.74 28.57
N TYR A 131 -53.04 -12.05 28.02
CA TYR A 131 -52.10 -12.46 26.95
C TYR A 131 -52.81 -13.04 25.69
N ASP A 132 -52.46 -12.77 24.42
CA ASP A 132 -51.33 -12.08 23.74
C ASP A 132 -51.73 -11.90 22.23
N ARG A 133 -51.06 -11.22 21.26
CA ARG A 133 -49.85 -10.36 21.14
C ARG A 133 -50.00 -9.47 19.87
N GLY A 134 -49.10 -8.52 19.60
CA GLY A 134 -48.95 -7.84 18.30
C GLY A 134 -47.48 -7.59 17.92
N ALA A 135 -47.11 -7.66 16.64
CA ALA A 135 -45.71 -7.82 16.18
C ALA A 135 -45.15 -6.66 15.30
N GLU A 136 -43.89 -6.80 14.90
CA GLU A 136 -42.98 -5.73 14.42
C GLU A 136 -42.95 -5.53 12.88
N ALA A 137 -42.21 -4.50 12.42
CA ALA A 137 -41.95 -4.21 11.00
C ALA A 137 -40.49 -3.77 10.74
N HIS A 138 -40.02 -3.96 9.50
CA HIS A 138 -38.58 -3.91 9.13
C HIS A 138 -37.99 -2.51 8.90
N LYS A 139 -36.65 -2.44 8.91
CA LYS A 139 -35.84 -1.20 8.93
C LYS A 139 -34.98 -1.04 7.67
N HIS A 140 -35.03 0.13 7.03
CA HIS A 140 -34.17 0.46 5.88
C HIS A 140 -32.73 0.81 6.30
N LYS A 141 -31.78 0.54 5.40
CA LYS A 141 -30.34 0.77 5.58
C LYS A 141 -29.97 2.22 5.22
N LYS A 142 -29.31 2.93 6.13
CA LYS A 142 -28.86 4.32 5.93
C LYS A 142 -27.53 4.34 5.17
N GLN A 143 -27.32 5.38 4.35
CA GLN A 143 -26.07 5.65 3.64
C GLN A 143 -25.08 6.40 4.55
N ASP A 144 -23.79 6.07 4.47
CA ASP A 144 -22.75 6.71 5.28
C ASP A 144 -22.56 8.19 4.88
N GLN A 145 -22.50 9.07 5.87
CA GLN A 145 -22.20 10.49 5.71
C GLN A 145 -20.70 10.71 5.88
N LEU A 146 -20.08 11.52 5.01
CA LEU A 146 -18.67 11.93 5.12
C LEU A 146 -18.53 13.28 5.83
N GLN A 147 -17.35 13.54 6.39
CA GLN A 147 -17.00 14.81 7.05
C GLN A 147 -15.55 15.22 6.68
N PRO A 148 -15.21 16.52 6.71
CA PRO A 148 -13.82 16.95 6.54
C PRO A 148 -12.91 16.39 7.64
N CYS A 149 -11.66 16.14 7.30
CA CYS A 149 -10.61 15.66 8.19
C CYS A 149 -9.23 16.05 7.68
N ASP A 150 -8.26 16.05 8.59
CA ASP A 150 -6.85 16.10 8.25
C ASP A 150 -6.35 14.66 8.05
N THR A 151 -5.59 14.38 6.99
CA THR A 151 -4.95 13.08 6.73
C THR A 151 -3.46 13.21 6.46
N GLU A 152 -2.72 12.19 6.91
CA GLU A 152 -1.27 12.09 6.72
C GLU A 152 -0.93 10.96 5.73
N TYR A 153 -0.05 11.24 4.78
CA TYR A 153 0.40 10.29 3.76
C TYR A 153 1.93 10.25 3.70
N PRO A 154 2.57 9.07 3.82
CA PRO A 154 4.01 8.95 3.61
C PRO A 154 4.33 9.04 2.12
N VAL A 155 5.10 10.05 1.74
CA VAL A 155 5.61 10.26 0.38
C VAL A 155 7.10 9.97 0.35
N PHE A 156 7.57 9.35 -0.73
CA PHE A 156 8.98 8.98 -0.91
C PHE A 156 9.63 9.85 -1.97
N VAL A 157 10.84 10.32 -1.68
CA VAL A 157 11.59 11.25 -2.54
C VAL A 157 13.03 10.79 -2.66
N TYR A 158 13.55 10.75 -3.88
CA TYR A 158 14.95 10.42 -4.16
C TYR A 158 15.94 11.47 -3.63
N GLN A 159 17.07 11.02 -3.06
CA GLN A 159 18.12 11.85 -2.47
C GLN A 159 19.39 11.87 -3.37
N PRO A 160 19.75 13.01 -4.02
CA PRO A 160 20.80 13.06 -5.06
C PRO A 160 22.25 12.88 -4.58
N ALA A 161 22.47 12.59 -3.29
CA ALA A 161 23.80 12.44 -2.71
C ALA A 161 24.50 11.12 -3.06
N ILE A 162 23.73 10.10 -3.48
CA ILE A 162 24.22 8.73 -3.67
C ILE A 162 24.17 8.34 -5.15
N GLN A 163 25.32 7.92 -5.68
CA GLN A 163 25.53 7.58 -7.10
C GLN A 163 25.36 6.08 -7.34
N GLU A 164 25.91 5.27 -6.43
CA GLU A 164 25.82 3.82 -6.40
C GLU A 164 25.70 3.38 -4.93
N ALA A 165 24.95 2.32 -4.66
CA ALA A 165 24.86 1.71 -3.34
C ALA A 165 24.67 0.20 -3.48
N ASN A 166 25.39 -0.57 -2.66
CA ASN A 166 25.23 -2.01 -2.55
C ASN A 166 24.65 -2.38 -1.18
N GLY A 167 23.75 -3.36 -1.16
CA GLY A 167 23.02 -3.77 0.04
C GLY A 167 22.88 -5.28 0.12
N ILE A 168 22.71 -5.78 1.34
CA ILE A 168 22.37 -7.17 1.62
C ILE A 168 21.17 -7.15 2.57
N ILE A 169 20.10 -7.83 2.19
CA ILE A 169 18.93 -8.07 3.04
C ILE A 169 18.94 -9.53 3.44
N GLU A 170 19.02 -9.76 4.75
CA GLU A 170 18.83 -11.08 5.35
C GLU A 170 17.35 -11.26 5.69
N CYS A 171 16.71 -12.26 5.07
CA CYS A 171 15.31 -12.61 5.29
C CYS A 171 15.16 -13.97 5.98
N GLY A 172 16.11 -14.31 6.87
CA GLY A 172 16.21 -15.59 7.56
C GLY A 172 17.01 -16.61 6.73
N PRO A 173 16.38 -17.64 6.14
CA PRO A 173 17.07 -18.61 5.28
C PRO A 173 17.37 -18.07 3.87
N CYS A 174 16.97 -16.85 3.54
CA CYS A 174 17.26 -16.18 2.26
C CYS A 174 18.16 -14.96 2.44
N GLN A 175 19.04 -14.73 1.47
CA GLN A 175 19.89 -13.54 1.37
C GLN A 175 19.62 -12.87 0.02
N LYS A 176 19.05 -11.67 0.03
CA LYS A 176 18.84 -10.83 -1.16
C LYS A 176 19.99 -9.82 -1.27
N ASN A 177 20.79 -9.92 -2.32
CA ASN A 177 21.80 -8.92 -2.64
C ASN A 177 21.18 -7.85 -3.55
N LEU A 178 21.41 -6.58 -3.22
CA LEU A 178 20.93 -5.42 -3.96
C LEU A 178 22.09 -4.60 -4.52
N ILE A 179 21.93 -4.11 -5.74
CA ILE A 179 22.77 -3.09 -6.36
C ILE A 179 21.85 -1.98 -6.89
N TYR A 180 22.08 -0.77 -6.41
CA TYR A 180 21.43 0.47 -6.84
C TYR A 180 22.42 1.31 -7.66
N ILE A 181 22.02 1.78 -8.84
CA ILE A 181 22.81 2.66 -9.70
C ILE A 181 21.98 3.87 -10.15
N ASN A 182 22.51 5.07 -9.97
CA ASN A 182 21.97 6.31 -10.52
C ASN A 182 22.74 6.75 -11.79
N PHE A 183 22.05 6.73 -12.94
CA PHE A 183 22.63 7.16 -14.21
C PHE A 183 22.88 8.67 -14.35
N PHE A 184 22.35 9.50 -13.45
CA PHE A 184 22.49 10.95 -13.54
C PHE A 184 23.89 11.47 -13.14
N VAL A 185 24.56 10.81 -12.19
CA VAL A 185 25.79 11.35 -11.56
C VAL A 185 27.07 10.62 -12.02
N LEU A 186 26.96 9.39 -12.55
CA LEU A 186 28.13 8.67 -13.08
C LEU A 186 28.78 9.48 -14.24
N PRO A 187 30.06 9.89 -14.10
CA PRO A 187 30.75 10.56 -15.20
C PRO A 187 30.88 9.61 -16.39
N LYS A 188 30.70 10.13 -17.61
CA LYS A 188 30.80 9.40 -18.90
C LYS A 188 32.17 8.75 -19.18
N GLU A 189 33.09 8.80 -18.21
CA GLU A 189 34.45 8.27 -18.27
C GLU A 189 34.60 6.99 -17.44
N HIS A 190 33.88 6.81 -16.33
CA HIS A 190 33.79 5.51 -15.65
C HIS A 190 32.94 4.51 -16.45
N LEU A 191 31.91 5.00 -17.15
CA LEU A 191 31.13 4.27 -18.15
C LEU A 191 31.94 3.87 -19.42
N LYS A 192 33.27 4.05 -19.43
CA LYS A 192 34.19 3.46 -20.42
C LYS A 192 34.96 2.24 -19.90
N SER A 193 34.98 2.00 -18.58
CA SER A 193 35.59 0.79 -18.01
C SER A 193 34.65 -0.41 -18.13
N HIS A 194 33.34 -0.19 -17.92
CA HIS A 194 32.28 -1.13 -18.28
C HIS A 194 31.46 -0.53 -19.43
N SER A 195 31.44 -1.20 -20.59
CA SER A 195 30.83 -0.65 -21.81
C SER A 195 29.29 -0.73 -21.79
N HIS A 196 28.65 0.25 -21.16
CA HIS A 196 27.19 0.37 -21.10
C HIS A 196 26.64 1.24 -22.24
N PRO A 197 25.74 0.72 -23.11
CA PRO A 197 25.19 1.44 -24.27
C PRO A 197 23.97 2.33 -23.91
N LEU A 198 23.72 2.58 -22.63
CA LEU A 198 22.61 3.41 -22.17
C LEU A 198 22.73 4.88 -22.62
N SER A 199 23.91 5.31 -23.07
CA SER A 199 24.15 6.60 -23.73
C SER A 199 23.28 6.86 -24.96
N ASP A 200 22.91 5.79 -25.68
CA ASP A 200 22.20 5.89 -26.98
C ASP A 200 20.67 5.81 -26.81
N ILE A 201 20.20 5.77 -25.56
CA ILE A 201 18.80 6.03 -25.22
C ILE A 201 18.64 7.53 -24.98
N ASN A 202 18.70 8.32 -26.06
CA ASN A 202 18.40 9.76 -26.05
C ASN A 202 16.89 10.01 -25.82
N VAL A 203 16.47 9.71 -24.60
CA VAL A 203 15.23 10.02 -23.92
C VAL A 203 15.64 10.78 -22.66
N HIS A 204 14.78 11.63 -22.10
CA HIS A 204 15.06 12.39 -20.86
C HIS A 204 15.10 11.48 -19.61
N LEU A 205 16.05 10.54 -19.56
CA LEU A 205 16.20 9.53 -18.51
C LEU A 205 17.00 10.02 -17.28
N ASN A 206 17.03 11.33 -17.04
CA ASN A 206 17.78 11.98 -15.95
C ASN A 206 17.23 11.70 -14.53
N TRP A 207 16.27 10.79 -14.40
CA TRP A 207 15.46 10.52 -13.20
C TRP A 207 15.37 9.03 -12.85
N PHE A 208 16.05 8.17 -13.62
CA PHE A 208 15.75 6.74 -13.68
C PHE A 208 16.80 5.93 -12.93
N VAL A 209 16.36 5.29 -11.85
CA VAL A 209 17.15 4.38 -11.02
C VAL A 209 17.19 2.99 -11.65
N LEU A 210 18.36 2.35 -11.68
CA LEU A 210 18.44 0.89 -11.85
C LEU A 210 18.61 0.24 -10.48
N LEU A 211 17.69 -0.66 -10.16
CA LEU A 211 17.76 -1.56 -9.01
C LEU A 211 17.88 -2.99 -9.55
N SER A 212 18.96 -3.68 -9.18
CA SER A 212 19.20 -5.09 -9.51
C SER A 212 19.19 -5.91 -8.23
N GLU A 213 18.37 -6.96 -8.20
CA GLU A 213 18.15 -7.81 -7.04
C GLU A 213 18.44 -9.27 -7.36
N ARG A 214 19.21 -9.94 -6.47
CA ARG A 214 19.52 -11.37 -6.54
C ARG A 214 19.20 -12.07 -5.23
N GLU A 215 18.25 -13.00 -5.27
CA GLU A 215 18.02 -13.92 -4.16
C GLU A 215 19.03 -15.07 -4.20
N ARG A 216 19.72 -15.32 -3.08
CA ARG A 216 20.33 -16.62 -2.78
C ARG A 216 19.50 -17.31 -1.71
N LYS A 217 19.16 -18.57 -1.95
CA LYS A 217 18.72 -19.48 -0.88
C LYS A 217 19.94 -19.91 -0.08
N GLY A 218 19.84 -19.88 1.25
CA GLY A 218 20.87 -20.41 2.13
C GLY A 218 20.99 -21.92 1.95
N GLU A 219 22.22 -22.41 1.81
CA GLU A 219 22.52 -23.84 1.86
C GLU A 219 22.04 -24.39 3.21
N GLU A 220 21.21 -25.44 3.18
CA GLU A 220 20.64 -26.01 4.40
C GLU A 220 21.76 -26.67 5.21
N ARG A 221 22.13 -26.05 6.35
CA ARG A 221 23.31 -26.43 7.13
C ARG A 221 23.07 -27.76 7.86
N THR A 222 23.28 -28.86 7.14
CA THR A 222 23.21 -30.24 7.60
C THR A 222 24.27 -30.51 8.67
N THR A 223 23.91 -30.24 9.93
CA THR A 223 24.66 -30.68 11.10
C THR A 223 24.46 -32.18 11.28
N SER A 224 25.48 -32.95 10.91
CA SER A 224 25.61 -34.39 11.19
C SER A 224 26.08 -34.67 12.61
#